data_AF-A0A1B8D313-F1
#
_entry.id   AF-A0A1B8D313-F1
#
_cell.length_a   1.000
_cell.length_b   1.000
_cell.length_c   1.000
_cell.angle_alpha   90.00
_cell.angle_beta   90.00
_cell.angle_gamma   90.00
#
_symmetry.space_group_name_H-M   'P 1'
#
loop_
_entity.id
_entity.type
_entity.pdbx_description
1 polymer ?
#
loop_
_entity_poly.entity_id
_entity_poly.type
_entity_poly.pdbx_seq_one_letter_code
_entity_poly.pdbx_strand_id
1 'polypeptide(L)'
;MSAPALWAPFLHTHLTHLTPPTFTLSTLHHTPSLTPPYSPRARTCVFRGMFGSDDPRSAAKGPQTASSDLLTFTTDVRSAKVPDLLGPGQEDRRASGGGGRVELVFWVKEVNMQWRIRGDGWVLGPDVGGRGEGAEAVKAALKGRLRE
;
A
#
# COMPACT_ATOMS: atom_id res chain seq x y z
N MET A 1 1.52 -18.03 10.80
CA MET A 1 0.97 -16.84 11.48
C MET A 1 2.08 -15.82 11.61
N SER A 2 1.83 -14.55 11.26
CA SER A 2 2.87 -13.52 11.25
C SER A 2 3.03 -12.91 12.64
N ALA A 3 4.27 -12.77 13.15
CA ALA A 3 4.52 -12.00 14.36
C ALA A 3 4.39 -10.49 14.06
N PRO A 4 4.00 -9.65 15.03
CA PRO A 4 4.00 -8.21 14.84
C PRO A 4 5.42 -7.72 14.55
N ALA A 5 5.55 -6.83 13.59
CA ALA A 5 6.83 -6.25 13.27
C ALA A 5 7.34 -5.38 14.43
N LEU A 6 8.60 -5.57 14.82
CA LEU A 6 9.21 -4.85 15.96
C LEU A 6 9.19 -3.32 15.77
N TRP A 7 9.14 -2.85 14.53
CA TRP A 7 9.09 -1.42 14.19
C TRP A 7 7.67 -0.81 14.27
N ALA A 8 6.62 -1.64 14.28
CA ALA A 8 5.24 -1.17 14.15
C ALA A 8 4.80 -0.20 15.28
N PRO A 9 5.11 -0.46 16.57
CA PRO A 9 4.73 0.46 17.65
C PRO A 9 5.39 1.84 17.51
N PHE A 10 6.70 1.87 17.16
CA PHE A 10 7.42 3.13 16.97
C PHE A 10 6.89 3.92 15.78
N LEU A 11 6.63 3.23 14.66
CA LEU A 11 6.04 3.87 13.50
C LEU A 11 4.67 4.47 13.87
N HIS A 12 3.80 3.71 14.53
CA HIS A 12 2.47 4.19 14.92
C HIS A 12 2.55 5.46 15.77
N THR A 13 3.38 5.44 16.83
CA THR A 13 3.61 6.62 17.68
C THR A 13 4.09 7.81 16.87
N HIS A 14 5.09 7.63 15.99
CA HIS A 14 5.62 8.73 15.19
C HIS A 14 4.58 9.28 14.19
N LEU A 15 3.76 8.43 13.60
CA LEU A 15 2.71 8.86 12.66
C LEU A 15 1.61 9.70 13.35
N THR A 16 1.45 9.64 14.67
CA THR A 16 0.51 10.52 15.40
C THR A 16 0.89 12.00 15.34
N HIS A 17 2.16 12.31 15.07
CA HIS A 17 2.62 13.69 14.92
C HIS A 17 2.30 14.31 13.55
N LEU A 18 1.90 13.51 12.56
CA LEU A 18 1.62 13.99 11.21
C LEU A 18 0.15 14.40 11.03
N THR A 19 -0.07 15.69 10.73
CA THR A 19 -1.41 16.22 10.41
C THR A 19 -1.38 17.06 9.13
N PRO A 20 -1.86 16.56 7.97
CA PRO A 20 -2.35 15.19 7.72
C PRO A 20 -1.23 14.14 7.70
N PRO A 21 -1.54 12.84 7.88
CA PRO A 21 -0.55 11.76 7.86
C PRO A 21 -0.08 11.44 6.44
N THR A 22 0.74 12.30 5.87
CA THR A 22 1.22 12.18 4.50
C THR A 22 2.55 11.46 4.40
N PHE A 23 2.77 10.78 3.27
CA PHE A 23 4.05 10.18 2.91
C PHE A 23 4.34 10.37 1.43
N THR A 24 5.61 10.28 1.06
CA THR A 24 6.02 10.21 -0.35
C THR A 24 5.97 8.77 -0.81
N LEU A 25 5.18 8.46 -1.83
CA LEU A 25 5.14 7.18 -2.50
C LEU A 25 6.03 7.21 -3.75
N SER A 26 7.07 6.40 -3.74
CA SER A 26 7.92 6.15 -4.91
C SER A 26 7.51 4.85 -5.59
N THR A 27 7.31 4.90 -6.90
CA THR A 27 6.97 3.75 -7.76
C THR A 27 7.93 3.66 -8.94
N LEU A 28 8.01 2.49 -9.56
CA LEU A 28 8.74 2.30 -10.83
C LEU A 28 7.76 2.29 -11.99
N HIS A 29 7.87 3.31 -12.85
CA HIS A 29 7.06 3.40 -14.05
C HIS A 29 7.75 2.66 -15.20
N HIS A 30 7.07 1.66 -15.75
CA HIS A 30 7.57 0.88 -16.87
C HIS A 30 7.42 1.65 -18.18
N THR A 31 8.53 1.86 -18.89
CA THR A 31 8.57 2.51 -20.20
C THR A 31 9.43 1.64 -21.11
N PRO A 32 8.83 0.81 -21.98
CA PRO A 32 9.57 -0.19 -22.78
C PRO A 32 10.67 0.40 -23.66
N SER A 33 10.56 1.68 -24.05
CA SER A 33 11.54 2.36 -24.89
C SER A 33 12.80 2.84 -24.14
N LEU A 34 12.86 2.71 -22.81
CA LEU A 34 14.01 3.13 -22.00
C LEU A 34 14.95 1.94 -21.71
N THR A 35 16.22 2.26 -21.40
CA THR A 35 17.21 1.28 -20.91
C THR A 35 17.89 1.86 -19.65
N PRO A 36 17.59 1.35 -18.44
CA PRO A 36 16.60 0.30 -18.13
C PRO A 36 15.15 0.76 -18.39
N PRO A 37 14.18 -0.15 -18.59
CA PRO A 37 12.80 0.18 -18.97
C PRO A 37 11.96 0.70 -17.79
N TYR A 38 12.60 1.35 -16.81
CA TYR A 38 11.96 1.84 -15.60
C TYR A 38 12.43 3.26 -15.28
N SER A 39 11.47 4.13 -14.98
CA SER A 39 11.73 5.48 -14.45
C SER A 39 11.07 5.64 -13.07
N PRO A 40 11.77 6.16 -12.05
CA PRO A 40 11.17 6.39 -10.75
C PRO A 40 10.17 7.54 -10.83
N ARG A 41 9.03 7.40 -10.15
CA ARG A 41 8.05 8.46 -9.97
C ARG A 41 7.72 8.60 -8.49
N ALA A 42 7.60 9.83 -8.02
CA ALA A 42 7.28 10.14 -6.63
C ALA A 42 6.08 11.09 -6.55
N ARG A 43 5.26 10.95 -5.51
CA ARG A 43 4.14 11.84 -5.20
C ARG A 43 3.73 11.69 -3.74
N THR A 44 3.08 12.71 -3.19
CA THR A 44 2.52 12.67 -1.84
C THR A 44 1.20 11.90 -1.83
N CYS A 45 1.06 10.99 -0.87
CA CYS A 45 -0.15 10.22 -0.58
C CYS A 45 -0.53 10.41 0.91
N VAL A 46 -1.75 10.01 1.28
CA VAL A 46 -2.24 10.07 2.66
C VAL A 46 -2.35 8.65 3.19
N PHE A 47 -1.71 8.37 4.34
CA PHE A 47 -1.84 7.13 5.06
C PHE A 47 -3.24 7.00 5.68
N ARG A 48 -3.88 5.84 5.51
CA ARG A 48 -5.27 5.56 5.89
C ARG A 48 -5.40 4.47 6.95
N GLY A 49 -4.34 4.26 7.74
CA GLY A 49 -4.29 3.23 8.77
C GLY A 49 -3.71 1.91 8.28
N MET A 50 -3.61 0.97 9.20
CA MET A 50 -3.17 -0.39 8.89
C MET A 50 -4.34 -1.21 8.35
N PHE A 51 -4.08 -2.10 7.39
CA PHE A 51 -5.10 -2.99 6.87
C PHE A 51 -5.61 -3.92 7.99
N GLY A 52 -6.93 -3.98 8.18
CA GLY A 52 -7.54 -4.71 9.29
C GLY A 52 -7.57 -3.97 10.63
N SER A 53 -7.15 -2.71 10.70
CA SER A 53 -7.26 -1.89 11.93
C SER A 53 -8.56 -1.08 12.00
N ASP A 54 -8.95 -0.73 13.24
CA ASP A 54 -10.01 0.23 13.61
C ASP A 54 -9.69 1.68 13.18
N ASP A 55 -9.40 1.89 11.89
CA ASP A 55 -9.36 3.19 11.20
C ASP A 55 -10.68 3.99 11.32
N PRO A 56 -10.94 4.98 12.20
CA PRO A 56 -12.19 5.78 12.12
C PRO A 56 -12.37 6.49 10.76
N ARG A 57 -11.32 6.61 9.96
CA ARG A 57 -11.32 7.17 8.59
C ARG A 57 -11.46 6.09 7.50
N SER A 58 -11.56 4.82 7.87
CA SER A 58 -11.81 3.70 6.96
C SER A 58 -13.30 3.51 6.75
N ALA A 59 -13.74 3.38 5.49
CA ALA A 59 -15.17 3.36 5.12
C ALA A 59 -15.89 2.02 5.40
N ALA A 60 -15.18 0.96 5.80
CA ALA A 60 -15.76 -0.36 5.98
C ALA A 60 -15.41 -0.95 7.36
N LYS A 61 -16.40 -0.96 8.27
CA LYS A 61 -16.37 -1.68 9.55
C LYS A 61 -16.82 -3.12 9.33
N GLY A 62 -15.94 -3.96 8.79
CA GLY A 62 -16.16 -5.42 8.78
C GLY A 62 -15.89 -6.01 10.18
N PRO A 63 -16.41 -7.21 10.51
CA PRO A 63 -16.04 -7.91 11.73
C PRO A 63 -14.52 -8.10 11.75
N GLN A 64 -13.87 -7.48 12.73
CA GLN A 64 -12.42 -7.50 12.88
C GLN A 64 -11.99 -8.84 13.44
N THR A 65 -11.63 -9.74 12.54
CA THR A 65 -11.03 -11.02 12.91
C THR A 65 -9.54 -11.05 12.58
N ALA A 66 -8.96 -9.96 12.04
CA ALA A 66 -7.54 -9.95 11.71
C ALA A 66 -6.90 -8.54 11.69
N SER A 67 -5.70 -8.44 12.27
CA SER A 67 -4.81 -7.27 12.23
C SER A 67 -3.62 -7.50 11.29
N SER A 68 -2.96 -6.43 10.82
CA SER A 68 -1.70 -6.54 10.07
C SER A 68 -0.83 -5.29 10.18
N ASP A 69 0.44 -5.38 9.76
CA ASP A 69 1.34 -4.23 9.63
C ASP A 69 1.36 -3.66 8.20
N LEU A 70 0.30 -3.90 7.42
CA LEU A 70 0.17 -3.43 6.05
C LEU A 70 -0.36 -2.00 6.02
N LEU A 71 0.44 -1.07 5.48
CA LEU A 71 0.01 0.32 5.33
C LEU A 71 -0.98 0.48 4.18
N THR A 72 -2.02 1.30 4.39
CA THR A 72 -3.03 1.57 3.37
C THR A 72 -3.06 3.04 2.94
N PHE A 73 -3.48 3.27 1.71
CA PHE A 73 -3.83 4.59 1.17
C PHE A 73 -4.88 4.41 0.06
N THR A 74 -5.55 5.49 -0.32
CA THR A 74 -6.53 5.48 -1.41
C THR A 74 -6.02 6.28 -2.60
N THR A 75 -6.39 5.87 -3.82
CA THR A 75 -6.07 6.60 -5.06
C THR A 75 -7.20 6.41 -6.07
N ASP A 76 -7.38 7.39 -6.94
CA ASP A 76 -8.26 7.26 -8.11
C ASP A 76 -7.66 6.26 -9.11
N VAL A 77 -8.50 5.40 -9.70
CA VAL A 77 -8.11 4.37 -10.68
C VAL A 77 -7.41 4.96 -11.91
N ARG A 78 -7.73 6.21 -12.29
CA ARG A 78 -7.14 6.93 -13.43
C ARG A 78 -5.73 7.42 -13.14
N SER A 79 -5.31 7.42 -11.87
CA SER A 79 -4.00 7.93 -11.47
C SER A 79 -2.86 7.15 -12.13
N ALA A 80 -1.84 7.87 -12.60
CA ALA A 80 -0.66 7.31 -13.26
C ALA A 80 0.12 6.30 -12.40
N LYS A 81 -0.05 6.33 -11.07
CA LYS A 81 0.57 5.35 -10.16
C LYS A 81 -0.09 3.96 -10.20
N VAL A 82 -1.32 3.82 -10.69
CA VAL A 82 -2.07 2.56 -10.65
C VAL A 82 -1.39 1.46 -11.47
N PRO A 83 -0.98 1.69 -12.74
CA PRO A 83 -0.21 0.70 -13.49
C PRO A 83 1.10 0.33 -12.79
N ASP A 84 1.79 1.30 -12.18
CA ASP A 84 3.03 1.03 -11.45
C ASP A 84 2.81 0.13 -10.21
N LEU A 85 1.63 0.19 -9.58
CA LEU A 85 1.26 -0.66 -8.43
C LEU A 85 0.86 -2.07 -8.87
N LEU A 86 0.13 -2.19 -9.97
CA LEU A 86 -0.26 -3.48 -10.57
C LEU A 86 0.92 -4.25 -11.15
N GLY A 87 2.00 -3.53 -11.50
CA GLY A 87 3.18 -4.12 -12.13
C GLY A 87 3.03 -4.26 -13.65
N PRO A 88 4.10 -4.68 -14.35
CA PRO A 88 4.06 -4.86 -15.80
C PRO A 88 3.11 -6.01 -16.18
N GLY A 89 2.35 -5.84 -17.27
CA GLY A 89 1.46 -6.87 -17.82
C GLY A 89 0.02 -6.85 -17.28
N GLN A 90 -0.31 -5.98 -16.32
CA GLN A 90 -1.68 -5.81 -15.84
C GLN A 90 -2.32 -4.53 -16.41
N GLU A 91 -3.23 -4.70 -17.36
CA GLU A 91 -3.84 -3.59 -18.10
C GLU A 91 -5.14 -3.07 -17.46
N ASP A 92 -5.93 -3.94 -16.83
CA ASP A 92 -7.18 -3.53 -16.20
C ASP A 92 -6.92 -2.81 -14.87
N ARG A 93 -6.97 -1.48 -14.94
CA ARG A 93 -6.75 -0.59 -13.80
C ARG A 93 -7.84 -0.72 -12.74
N ARG A 94 -9.03 -1.20 -13.10
CA ARG A 94 -10.17 -1.36 -12.19
C ARG A 94 -10.13 -2.69 -11.44
N ALA A 95 -9.37 -3.66 -11.93
CA ALA A 95 -9.24 -4.96 -11.31
C ALA A 95 -8.32 -4.91 -10.09
N SER A 96 -8.50 -5.89 -9.21
CA SER A 96 -7.60 -6.18 -8.12
C SER A 96 -6.32 -6.79 -8.68
N GLY A 97 -5.18 -6.44 -8.09
CA GLY A 97 -3.89 -6.91 -8.57
C GLY A 97 -2.74 -6.29 -7.78
N GLY A 98 -1.51 -6.48 -8.23
CA GLY A 98 -0.36 -5.94 -7.52
C GLY A 98 0.95 -6.63 -7.83
N GLY A 99 1.94 -6.35 -6.98
CA GLY A 99 3.31 -6.83 -7.14
C GLY A 99 4.28 -5.74 -7.62
N GLY A 100 3.78 -4.54 -7.92
CA GLY A 100 4.60 -3.38 -8.26
C GLY A 100 5.49 -2.96 -7.10
N ARG A 101 6.79 -2.74 -7.34
CA ARG A 101 7.76 -2.36 -6.29
C ARG A 101 7.57 -0.90 -5.88
N VAL A 102 7.52 -0.67 -4.58
CA VAL A 102 7.33 0.66 -4.01
C VAL A 102 8.27 0.95 -2.85
N GLU A 103 8.55 2.24 -2.64
CA GLU A 103 9.14 2.76 -1.40
C GLU A 103 8.24 3.89 -0.86
N LEU A 104 7.90 3.81 0.42
CA LEU A 104 7.18 4.84 1.15
C LEU A 104 8.16 5.58 2.05
N VAL A 105 8.13 6.90 2.01
CA VAL A 105 8.95 7.74 2.89
C VAL A 105 8.05 8.63 3.74
N PHE A 106 8.10 8.42 5.05
CA PHE A 106 7.52 9.34 6.03
C PHE A 106 8.64 10.20 6.60
N TRP A 107 8.45 11.52 6.55
CA TRP A 107 9.29 12.46 7.28
C TRP A 107 8.48 13.03 8.44
N VAL A 108 8.85 12.66 9.67
CA VAL A 108 8.19 13.09 10.91
C VAL A 108 9.09 14.10 11.59
N LYS A 109 8.84 15.38 11.31
CA LYS A 109 9.70 16.49 11.72
C LYS A 109 9.76 16.63 13.25
N GLU A 110 8.64 16.38 13.93
CA GLU A 110 8.45 16.57 15.36
C GLU A 110 9.40 15.70 16.20
N VAL A 111 9.74 14.51 15.69
CA VAL A 111 10.70 13.58 16.31
C VAL A 111 11.99 13.43 15.50
N ASN A 112 12.19 14.29 14.49
CA ASN A 112 13.34 14.26 13.57
C ASN A 112 13.62 12.87 12.97
N MET A 113 12.56 12.14 12.62
CA MET A 113 12.67 10.74 12.16
C MET A 113 12.21 10.60 10.70
N GLN A 114 13.00 9.86 9.91
CA GLN A 114 12.61 9.42 8.58
C GLN A 114 12.38 7.91 8.56
N TRP A 115 11.17 7.48 8.18
CA TRP A 115 10.88 6.08 7.90
C TRP A 115 10.93 5.82 6.42
N ARG A 116 11.66 4.78 6.01
CA ARG A 116 11.70 4.28 4.63
C ARG A 116 11.23 2.84 4.61
N ILE A 117 10.08 2.59 3.98
CA ILE A 117 9.42 1.29 3.96
C ILE A 117 9.37 0.81 2.52
N ARG A 118 10.00 -0.34 2.24
CA ARG A 118 10.04 -0.94 0.91
C ARG A 118 9.17 -2.19 0.88
N GLY A 119 8.53 -2.44 -0.26
CA GLY A 119 7.73 -3.63 -0.46
C GLY A 119 7.03 -3.63 -1.80
N ASP A 120 5.97 -4.44 -1.87
CA ASP A 120 5.11 -4.56 -3.05
C ASP A 120 3.77 -3.87 -2.79
N GLY A 121 3.32 -3.09 -3.77
CA GLY A 121 2.00 -2.47 -3.78
C GLY A 121 0.93 -3.45 -4.24
N TRP A 122 -0.26 -3.35 -3.65
CA TRP A 122 -1.44 -4.13 -4.01
C TRP A 122 -2.64 -3.20 -4.15
N VAL A 123 -3.42 -3.40 -5.20
CA VAL A 123 -4.64 -2.65 -5.51
C VAL A 123 -5.84 -3.53 -5.20
N LEU A 124 -6.73 -3.01 -4.36
CA LEU A 124 -8.03 -3.63 -4.05
C LEU A 124 -9.08 -2.98 -4.94
N GLY A 125 -9.49 -3.67 -6.00
CA GLY A 125 -10.55 -3.26 -6.92
C GLY A 125 -11.95 -3.73 -6.47
N PRO A 126 -13.03 -3.31 -7.15
CA PRO A 126 -14.39 -3.75 -6.86
C PRO A 126 -14.61 -5.27 -7.03
N ASP A 127 -13.75 -5.91 -7.81
CA ASP A 127 -13.72 -7.34 -8.10
C ASP A 127 -13.08 -8.20 -6.98
N VAL A 128 -12.55 -7.58 -5.90
CA VAL A 128 -11.82 -8.32 -4.85
C VAL A 128 -12.67 -9.42 -4.18
N GLY A 129 -14.00 -9.28 -4.16
CA GLY A 129 -14.89 -10.34 -3.67
C GLY A 129 -15.11 -11.51 -4.64
N GLY A 130 -14.72 -11.35 -5.91
CA GLY A 130 -14.90 -12.32 -6.99
C GLY A 130 -13.80 -13.38 -7.06
N ARG A 131 -13.73 -14.09 -8.20
CA ARG A 131 -12.80 -15.21 -8.47
C ARG A 131 -11.78 -14.92 -9.59
N GLY A 132 -11.47 -13.64 -9.83
CA GLY A 132 -10.47 -13.24 -10.84
C GLY A 132 -9.04 -13.55 -10.36
N GLU A 133 -8.13 -13.84 -11.29
CA GLU A 133 -6.72 -14.16 -10.99
C GLU A 133 -6.06 -13.08 -10.11
N GLY A 134 -6.25 -11.80 -10.47
CA GLY A 134 -5.70 -10.68 -9.70
C GLY A 134 -6.31 -10.55 -8.30
N ALA A 135 -7.62 -10.78 -8.14
CA ALA A 135 -8.28 -10.79 -6.85
C ALA A 135 -7.75 -11.93 -5.95
N GLU A 136 -7.59 -13.14 -6.50
CA GLU A 136 -7.03 -14.28 -5.77
C GLU A 136 -5.55 -14.05 -5.39
N ALA A 137 -4.75 -13.46 -6.27
CA ALA A 137 -3.37 -13.09 -5.97
C ALA A 137 -3.28 -12.08 -4.80
N VAL A 138 -4.12 -11.03 -4.82
CA VAL A 138 -4.23 -10.06 -3.71
C VAL A 138 -4.64 -10.76 -2.42
N LYS A 139 -5.69 -11.59 -2.43
CA LYS A 139 -6.15 -12.32 -1.24
C LYS A 139 -5.05 -13.21 -0.66
N ALA A 140 -4.34 -13.95 -1.52
CA ALA A 140 -3.23 -14.80 -1.09
C ALA A 140 -2.10 -13.98 -0.44
N ALA A 141 -1.71 -12.87 -1.05
CA ALA A 141 -0.68 -11.97 -0.53
C ALA A 141 -1.08 -11.33 0.82
N LEU A 142 -2.35 -10.95 0.97
CA LEU A 142 -2.87 -10.39 2.21
C LEU A 142 -2.98 -11.45 3.31
N LYS A 143 -3.52 -12.63 3.01
CA LYS A 143 -3.69 -13.72 3.97
C LYS A 143 -2.37 -14.14 4.63
N GLY A 144 -1.26 -14.10 3.89
CA GLY A 144 0.07 -14.38 4.45
C GLY A 144 0.56 -13.36 5.48
N ARG A 145 -0.06 -12.17 5.57
CA ARG A 145 0.35 -11.05 6.43
C ARG A 145 -0.68 -10.68 7.50
N LEU A 146 -1.89 -11.20 7.39
CA LEU A 146 -2.92 -11.08 8.42
C LEU A 146 -2.55 -11.91 9.66
N ARG A 147 -2.98 -11.41 10.81
CA ARG A 147 -2.87 -12.04 12.14
C ARG A 147 -4.26 -12.10 12.74
N GLU A 148 -4.69 -13.29 13.15
CA GLU A 148 -5.93 -13.48 13.92
C GLU A 148 -5.72 -13.08 15.39
#